data_AF-A0A6M8SPH7-F1
#
_entry.id   AF-A0A6M8SPH7-F1
#
_cell.length_a   1.000
_cell.length_b   1.000
_cell.length_c   1.000
_cell.angle_alpha   90.00
_cell.angle_beta   90.00
_cell.angle_gamma   90.00
#
_symmetry.space_group_name_H-M   'P 1'
#
loop_
_entity.id
_entity.type
_entity.pdbx_description
1 polymer ?
#
loop_
_entity_poly.entity_id
_entity_poly.type
_entity_poly.pdbx_seq_one_letter_code
_entity_poly.pdbx_strand_id
1 'polypeptide(L)'
;MTIQLLSLGVIGVRLLDCILNSKAIYPDELADQIVNEINHYLVSAPMREKPLLFHLACEVHEALSDRFGRVDSLQVKRDISNMMGLLIYRARVTANQGR
;
A
#
# COMPACT_ATOMS: atom_id res chain seq x y z
N MET A 1 -6.35 11.70 3.64
CA MET A 1 -7.58 11.00 3.25
C MET A 1 -7.37 9.48 3.29
N THR A 2 -7.47 8.88 4.48
CA THR A 2 -7.41 7.41 4.70
C THR A 2 -8.53 6.63 3.98
N ILE A 3 -9.57 7.33 3.52
CA ILE A 3 -10.77 6.79 2.87
C ILE A 3 -10.45 6.05 1.57
N GLN A 4 -9.36 6.40 0.87
CA GLN A 4 -9.01 5.74 -0.41
C GLN A 4 -8.49 4.32 -0.22
N LEU A 5 -7.77 4.02 0.87
CA LEU A 5 -7.39 2.64 1.21
C LEU A 5 -8.64 1.77 1.40
N LEU A 6 -9.62 2.28 2.15
CA LEU A 6 -10.87 1.57 2.44
C LEU A 6 -11.70 1.27 1.17
N SER A 7 -11.47 2.00 0.07
CA SER A 7 -12.11 1.74 -1.23
C SER A 7 -11.65 0.43 -1.90
N LEU A 8 -10.60 -0.21 -1.41
CA LEU A 8 -10.16 -1.55 -1.83
C LEU A 8 -10.86 -2.67 -1.05
N GLY A 9 -11.82 -2.36 -0.18
CA GLY A 9 -12.51 -3.37 0.62
C GLY A 9 -11.58 -3.98 1.68
N VAL A 10 -11.63 -5.31 1.83
CA VAL A 10 -10.95 -6.03 2.92
C VAL A 10 -9.44 -5.81 2.91
N ILE A 11 -8.79 -5.86 1.74
CA ILE A 11 -7.35 -5.61 1.66
C ILE A 11 -6.99 -4.18 2.06
N GLY A 12 -7.84 -3.21 1.73
CA GLY A 12 -7.67 -1.82 2.15
C GLY A 12 -7.61 -1.64 3.67
N VAL A 13 -8.49 -2.35 4.39
CA VAL A 13 -8.51 -2.35 5.86
C VAL A 13 -7.24 -3.00 6.42
N ARG A 14 -6.84 -4.15 5.85
CA ARG A 14 -5.64 -4.89 6.27
C ARG A 14 -4.36 -4.08 6.08
N LEU A 15 -4.22 -3.38 4.95
CA LEU A 15 -3.06 -2.51 4.69
C LEU A 15 -3.02 -1.31 5.64
N LEU A 16 -4.18 -0.71 5.93
CA LEU A 16 -4.25 0.37 6.92
C LEU A 16 -3.84 -0.10 8.31
N ASP A 17 -4.34 -1.26 8.73
CA ASP A 17 -3.98 -1.89 10.00
C ASP A 17 -2.47 -2.20 10.07
N CYS A 18 -1.93 -2.79 9.01
CA CYS A 18 -0.49 -3.04 8.86
C CYS A 18 0.33 -1.76 9.04
N ILE A 19 -0.03 -0.66 8.36
CA ILE A 19 0.71 0.60 8.43
C ILE A 19 0.66 1.21 9.84
N LEU A 20 -0.52 1.27 10.45
CA LEU A 20 -0.69 1.93 11.75
C LEU A 20 -0.02 1.13 12.88
N ASN A 21 -0.14 -0.20 12.83
CA ASN A 21 0.36 -1.10 13.88
C ASN A 21 1.77 -1.66 13.62
N SER A 22 2.40 -1.34 12.49
CA SER A 22 3.75 -1.77 12.18
C SER A 22 4.75 -1.35 13.26
N LYS A 23 5.71 -2.23 13.57
CA LYS A 23 6.87 -1.92 14.42
C LYS A 23 8.09 -1.49 13.62
N ALA A 24 7.96 -1.35 12.29
CA ALA A 24 9.04 -0.91 11.43
C ALA A 24 9.54 0.48 11.83
N ILE A 25 10.86 0.63 11.79
CA ILE A 25 11.52 1.93 12.01
C ILE A 25 11.91 2.53 10.66
N TYR A 26 12.26 1.69 9.70
CA TYR A 26 12.73 2.09 8.39
C TYR A 26 11.67 1.87 7.31
N PRO A 27 11.66 2.71 6.26
CA PRO A 27 10.71 2.61 5.15
C PRO A 27 10.73 1.24 4.47
N ASP A 28 11.91 0.65 4.29
CA ASP A 28 12.07 -0.64 3.59
C ASP A 28 11.40 -1.78 4.35
N GLU A 29 11.54 -1.82 5.67
CA GLU A 29 10.90 -2.81 6.54
C GLU A 29 9.36 -2.71 6.49
N LEU A 30 8.85 -1.48 6.44
CA LEU A 30 7.41 -1.25 6.31
C LEU A 30 6.92 -1.61 4.90
N ALA A 31 7.69 -1.28 3.87
CA ALA A 31 7.38 -1.65 2.50
C ALA A 31 7.30 -3.18 2.34
N ASP A 32 8.27 -3.92 2.91
CA ASP A 32 8.25 -5.39 2.95
C ASP A 32 6.98 -5.93 3.60
N GLN A 33 6.57 -5.35 4.75
CA GLN A 33 5.35 -5.77 5.45
C GLN A 33 4.09 -5.52 4.61
N ILE A 34 3.99 -4.35 3.98
CA ILE A 34 2.89 -3.99 3.09
C ILE A 34 2.84 -4.93 1.87
N VAL A 35 3.99 -5.18 1.24
CA VAL A 35 4.10 -6.06 0.07
C VAL A 35 3.76 -7.51 0.42
N ASN A 36 4.20 -8.00 1.58
CA ASN A 36 3.82 -9.32 2.07
C ASN A 36 2.31 -9.44 2.27
N GLU A 37 1.67 -8.41 2.80
CA GLU A 37 0.23 -8.39 3.00
C GLU A 37 -0.53 -8.38 1.66
N ILE A 38 -0.04 -7.60 0.69
CA ILE A 38 -0.56 -7.61 -0.68
C ILE A 38 -0.41 -9.01 -1.30
N ASN A 39 0.78 -9.61 -1.23
CA ASN A 39 1.07 -10.92 -1.80
C ASN A 39 0.21 -12.03 -1.18
N HIS A 40 0.00 -11.97 0.13
CA HIS A 40 -0.88 -12.90 0.83
C HIS A 40 -2.33 -12.78 0.33
N TYR A 41 -2.81 -11.57 0.09
CA TYR A 41 -4.14 -11.35 -0.49
C TYR A 41 -4.22 -11.70 -1.99
N LEU A 42 -3.14 -11.51 -2.74
CA LEU A 42 -3.09 -11.72 -4.19
C LEU A 42 -3.44 -13.16 -4.62
N VAL A 43 -3.18 -14.13 -3.75
CA VAL A 43 -3.55 -15.54 -3.95
C VAL A 43 -5.08 -15.72 -4.08
N SER A 44 -5.85 -15.01 -3.26
CA SER A 44 -7.32 -15.09 -3.22
C SER A 44 -8.03 -13.93 -3.95
N ALA A 45 -7.26 -12.93 -4.41
CA ALA A 45 -7.79 -11.77 -5.10
C ALA A 45 -8.49 -12.12 -6.43
N PRO A 46 -9.63 -11.49 -6.75
CA PRO A 46 -10.25 -11.60 -8.07
C PRO A 46 -9.28 -11.20 -9.19
N MET A 47 -9.37 -11.86 -10.36
CA MET A 47 -8.47 -11.57 -11.50
C MET A 47 -8.47 -10.10 -11.94
N ARG A 48 -9.57 -9.37 -11.71
CA ARG A 48 -9.69 -7.94 -12.03
C ARG A 48 -8.84 -7.05 -11.12
N GLU A 49 -8.50 -7.51 -9.93
CA GLU A 49 -7.75 -6.74 -8.92
C GLU A 49 -6.26 -7.07 -8.92
N LYS A 50 -5.87 -8.25 -9.42
CA LYS A 50 -4.46 -8.68 -9.44
C LYS A 50 -3.51 -7.68 -10.11
N PRO A 51 -3.82 -7.08 -11.28
CA PRO A 51 -2.94 -6.10 -11.89
C PRO A 51 -2.73 -4.86 -11.01
N LEU A 52 -3.80 -4.37 -10.37
CA LEU A 52 -3.73 -3.25 -9.43
C LEU A 52 -2.85 -3.57 -8.24
N LEU A 53 -3.05 -4.74 -7.63
CA LEU A 53 -2.29 -5.18 -6.45
C LEU A 53 -0.81 -5.38 -6.79
N PHE A 54 -0.51 -5.93 -7.97
CA PHE A 54 0.85 -6.09 -8.44
C PHE A 54 1.56 -4.74 -8.61
N HIS A 55 0.94 -3.78 -9.32
CA HIS A 55 1.51 -2.45 -9.48
C HIS A 55 1.68 -1.73 -8.14
N LEU A 56 0.71 -1.86 -7.24
CA LEU A 56 0.81 -1.31 -5.89
C LEU A 56 2.02 -1.88 -5.15
N ALA A 57 2.24 -3.20 -5.19
CA ALA A 57 3.39 -3.82 -4.55
C ALA A 57 4.73 -3.31 -5.10
N CYS A 58 4.83 -3.06 -6.42
CA CYS A 58 6.02 -2.49 -7.02
C CYS A 58 6.27 -1.04 -6.59
N GLU A 59 5.23 -0.20 -6.60
CA GLU A 59 5.37 1.23 -6.30
C GLU A 59 5.61 1.53 -4.81
N VAL A 60 5.18 0.64 -3.91
CA VAL A 60 5.28 0.85 -2.45
C VAL A 60 6.72 1.03 -2.00
N HIS A 61 7.66 0.20 -2.47
CA HIS A 61 9.07 0.33 -2.08
C HIS A 61 9.64 1.69 -2.48
N GLU A 62 9.53 2.03 -3.77
CA GLU A 62 10.07 3.28 -4.32
C GLU A 62 9.44 4.50 -3.61
N ALA A 63 8.12 4.48 -3.41
CA ALA A 63 7.41 5.59 -2.79
C ALA A 63 7.76 5.80 -1.31
N LEU A 64 8.00 4.72 -0.55
CA LEU A 64 8.39 4.84 0.85
C LEU A 64 9.85 5.28 1.00
N SER A 65 10.77 4.67 0.26
CA SER A 65 12.21 4.96 0.37
C SER A 65 12.55 6.39 -0.11
N ASP A 66 11.84 6.92 -1.11
CA ASP A 66 12.06 8.28 -1.61
C ASP A 66 11.57 9.38 -0.66
N ARG A 67 10.51 9.11 0.11
CA ARG A 67 9.78 10.15 0.86
C ARG A 67 10.01 10.13 2.35
N PHE A 68 10.46 9.02 2.91
CA PHE A 68 10.56 8.85 4.35
C PHE A 68 11.93 8.30 4.73
N GLY A 69 12.61 8.97 5.67
CA GLY A 69 13.83 8.41 6.29
C GLY A 69 13.53 7.47 7.46
N ARG A 70 12.39 7.66 8.14
CA ARG A 70 11.93 6.86 9.29
C ARG A 70 10.40 6.83 9.34
N VAL A 71 9.83 5.73 9.84
CA VAL A 71 8.39 5.45 9.82
C VAL A 71 7.80 5.07 11.19
N ASP A 72 8.57 5.24 12.26
CA ASP A 72 8.20 4.84 13.61
C ASP A 72 7.14 5.75 14.27
N SER A 73 7.05 7.02 13.85
CA SER A 73 6.08 7.96 14.41
C SER A 73 4.67 7.77 13.87
N LEU A 74 3.66 7.93 14.73
CA LEU A 74 2.25 7.84 14.33
C LEU A 74 1.87 8.87 13.25
N GLN A 75 2.48 10.05 13.29
CA GLN A 75 2.25 11.09 12.29
C GLN A 75 2.72 10.62 10.91
N VAL A 76 3.94 10.09 10.81
CA VAL A 76 4.48 9.56 9.55
C VAL A 76 3.63 8.38 9.04
N LYS A 77 3.17 7.48 9.92
CA LYS A 77 2.27 6.38 9.53
C LYS A 77 0.94 6.86 8.95
N ARG A 78 0.39 7.97 9.47
CA ARG A 78 -0.80 8.61 8.88
C ARG A 78 -0.48 9.22 7.52
N ASP A 79 0.69 9.83 7.38
CA ASP A 79 1.14 10.42 6.11
C ASP A 79 1.38 9.35 5.04
N ILE A 80 1.96 8.21 5.41
CA ILE A 80 2.08 7.01 4.57
C ILE A 80 0.70 6.49 4.18
N SER A 81 -0.24 6.38 5.13
CA SER A 81 -1.61 5.96 4.83
C SER A 81 -2.29 6.88 3.82
N ASN A 82 -2.02 8.19 3.88
CA ASN A 82 -2.51 9.15 2.90
C ASN A 82 -1.82 9.00 1.54
N MET A 83 -0.51 8.78 1.52
CA MET A 83 0.25 8.53 0.29
C MET A 83 -0.20 7.25 -0.41
N MET A 84 -0.49 6.19 0.34
CA MET A 84 -1.02 4.93 -0.21
C MET A 84 -2.31 5.16 -1.00
N GLY A 85 -3.16 6.09 -0.57
CA GLY A 85 -4.34 6.49 -1.36
C GLY A 85 -3.98 6.98 -2.78
N LEU A 86 -2.90 7.75 -2.91
CA LEU A 86 -2.39 8.23 -4.19
C LEU A 86 -1.82 7.09 -5.04
N LEU A 87 -1.07 6.17 -4.43
CA LEU A 87 -0.52 5.00 -5.13
C LEU A 87 -1.64 4.09 -5.66
N ILE A 88 -2.70 3.89 -4.86
CA ILE A 88 -3.88 3.13 -5.29
C ILE A 88 -4.58 3.81 -6.47
N TYR A 89 -4.69 5.14 -6.45
CA TYR A 89 -5.25 5.88 -7.58
C TYR A 89 -4.40 5.70 -8.84
N ARG A 90 -3.07 5.80 -8.74
CA ARG A 90 -2.15 5.59 -9.87
C ARG A 90 -2.23 4.16 -10.40
N ALA A 91 -2.16 3.16 -9.52
CA ALA A 91 -2.28 1.75 -9.89
C ALA A 91 -3.61 1.44 -10.60
N ARG A 92 -4.73 2.09 -10.18
CA ARG A 92 -6.02 1.98 -10.89
C ARG A 92 -5.97 2.55 -12.30
N VAL A 93 -5.34 3.70 -12.49
CA VAL A 93 -5.20 4.32 -13.82
C VAL A 93 -4.36 3.43 -14.72
N THR A 94 -3.21 2.96 -14.26
CA THR A 94 -2.31 2.07 -15.01
C THR A 94 -2.98 0.74 -15.36
N ALA A 95 -3.66 0.10 -14.39
CA ALA A 95 -4.36 -1.17 -14.62
C ALA A 95 -5.52 -1.04 -15.64
N ASN A 96 -6.15 0.13 -15.74
CA ASN A 96 -7.22 0.40 -16.71
C ASN A 96 -6.70 0.78 -18.11
N GLN A 97 -5.45 1.25 -18.24
CA GLN A 97 -4.83 1.57 -19.53
C GLN A 97 -4.32 0.33 -20.28
N GLY A 98 -4.15 -0.80 -19.59
CA GLY A 98 -3.78 -2.09 -20.20
C GLY A 98 -4.95 -2.87 -20.83
N ARG A 99 -6.08 -2.22 -21.13
CA ARG A 99 -7.28 -2.81 -21.74
C ARG A 99 -7.54 -2.27 -23.14
#